data_AF-A0ABD1CL65-F1
#
_entry.id   AF-A0ABD1CL65-F1
#
_cell.length_a   1.000
_cell.length_b   1.000
_cell.length_c   1.000
_cell.angle_alpha   90.00
_cell.angle_beta   90.00
_cell.angle_gamma   90.00
#
_symmetry.space_group_name_H-M   'P 1'
#
loop_
_entity.id
_entity.type
_entity.pdbx_description
1 polymer ?
#
loop_
_entity_poly.entity_id
_entity_poly.type
_entity_poly.pdbx_seq_one_letter_code
_entity_poly.pdbx_strand_id
1 'polypeptide(L)'
;MKLIHRDLAARNILVSEGLVMKIADFGLARDVHNQEYYRKMTSGKLPIRWMAPESLEERFFNTKSDVWSFGVLLWEIMTLGRDPYQFVADWHSFLEYLKQGHRLEQPTNSPDDIYQLMEACWEFNPEN
;
A
#
# COMPACT_ATOMS: atom_id res chain seq x y z
N MET A 1 -5.68 -20.55 -3.79
CA MET A 1 -4.56 -19.59 -3.99
C MET A 1 -4.87 -18.37 -3.14
N LYS A 2 -4.03 -18.06 -2.16
CA LYS A 2 -4.08 -16.80 -1.39
C LYS A 2 -2.84 -16.03 -1.80
N LEU A 3 -3.00 -15.00 -2.62
CA LEU A 3 -1.89 -14.26 -3.21
C LEU A 3 -1.74 -12.91 -2.50
N ILE A 4 -0.50 -12.52 -2.20
CA ILE A 4 -0.14 -11.19 -1.71
C ILE A 4 0.69 -10.50 -2.80
N HIS A 5 0.30 -9.29 -3.20
CA HIS A 5 0.93 -8.54 -4.28
C HIS A 5 2.25 -7.88 -3.85
N ARG A 6 2.25 -7.20 -2.69
CA ARG A 6 3.43 -6.55 -2.07
C ARG A 6 4.00 -5.35 -2.83
N ASP A 7 3.32 -4.92 -3.88
CA ASP A 7 3.69 -3.76 -4.70
C ASP A 7 2.45 -3.17 -5.40
N LEU A 8 1.33 -3.11 -4.67
CA LEU A 8 0.11 -2.51 -5.21
C LEU A 8 0.27 -0.98 -5.24
N ALA A 9 0.26 -0.40 -6.44
CA ALA A 9 0.45 1.03 -6.67
C ALA A 9 -0.10 1.40 -8.05
N ALA A 10 -0.36 2.69 -8.30
CA ALA A 10 -0.96 3.13 -9.56
C ALA A 10 -0.14 2.72 -10.80
N ARG A 11 1.20 2.76 -10.70
CA ARG A 11 2.12 2.28 -11.76
C ARG A 11 1.93 0.81 -12.16
N ASN A 12 1.36 0.00 -11.27
CA ASN A 12 1.14 -1.43 -11.44
C ASN A 12 -0.34 -1.75 -11.78
N ILE A 13 -1.13 -0.72 -12.10
CA ILE A 13 -2.49 -0.88 -12.65
C ILE A 13 -2.46 -0.46 -14.12
N LEU A 14 -2.80 -1.40 -15.01
CA LEU A 14 -2.93 -1.15 -16.44
C LEU A 14 -4.37 -0.77 -16.78
N VAL A 15 -4.54 0.19 -17.69
CA VAL A 15 -5.84 0.56 -18.24
C VAL A 15 -5.96 -0.06 -19.63
N SER A 16 -6.93 -0.95 -19.80
CA SER A 16 -7.23 -1.62 -21.09
C SER A 16 -8.43 -1.00 -21.79
N GLU A 17 -8.80 -1.54 -22.95
CA GLU A 17 -9.96 -1.09 -23.72
C GLU A 17 -11.22 -1.04 -22.86
N GLY A 18 -12.05 0.01 -23.06
CA GLY A 18 -13.25 0.23 -22.27
C GLY A 18 -13.00 0.71 -20.83
N LEU A 19 -11.81 1.28 -20.54
CA LEU A 19 -11.41 1.76 -19.20
C LEU A 19 -11.37 0.65 -18.14
N VAL A 20 -11.18 -0.61 -18.56
CA VAL A 20 -11.06 -1.74 -17.65
C VAL A 20 -9.66 -1.74 -17.03
N MET A 21 -9.60 -1.60 -15.70
CA MET A 21 -8.36 -1.67 -14.92
C MET A 21 -7.92 -3.12 -14.68
N LYS A 22 -6.63 -3.39 -14.80
CA LYS A 22 -6.01 -4.70 -14.59
C LYS A 22 -4.77 -4.57 -13.71
N ILE A 23 -4.72 -5.34 -12.63
CA ILE A 23 -3.54 -5.43 -11.77
C ILE A 23 -2.41 -6.15 -12.53
N ALA A 24 -1.20 -5.60 -12.48
CA ALA A 24 -0.02 -6.10 -13.17
C ALA A 24 1.22 -6.07 -12.26
N ASP A 25 2.35 -6.55 -12.78
CA ASP A 25 3.64 -6.68 -12.09
C ASP A 25 3.60 -7.55 -10.81
N PHE A 26 3.51 -8.86 -11.05
CA PHE A 26 3.58 -9.88 -10.00
C PHE A 26 5.02 -10.26 -9.62
N GLY A 27 6.04 -9.48 -10.00
CA GLY A 27 7.45 -9.81 -9.72
C GLY A 27 7.77 -9.95 -8.23
N LEU A 28 7.04 -9.21 -7.39
CA LEU A 28 7.14 -9.28 -5.92
C LEU A 28 6.06 -10.14 -5.27
N ALA A 29 5.05 -10.61 -6.02
CA ALA A 29 3.92 -11.33 -5.48
C ALA A 29 4.30 -12.70 -4.90
N ARG A 30 3.57 -13.17 -3.89
CA ARG A 30 3.81 -14.47 -3.23
C ARG A 30 2.48 -15.19 -2.97
N ASP A 31 2.40 -16.47 -3.32
CA ASP A 31 1.33 -17.36 -2.86
C ASP A 31 1.67 -17.79 -1.44
N VAL A 32 0.77 -17.51 -0.50
CA VAL A 32 0.95 -17.88 0.91
C VAL A 32 0.29 -19.21 1.26
N HIS A 33 -0.36 -19.91 0.32
CA HIS A 33 -0.97 -21.22 0.53
C HIS A 33 -1.77 -21.30 1.86
N ASN A 34 -1.39 -22.19 2.78
CA ASN A 34 -2.01 -22.37 4.10
C ASN A 34 -1.49 -21.40 5.17
N GLN A 35 -0.46 -20.62 4.87
CA GLN A 35 0.02 -19.54 5.72
C GLN A 35 -0.75 -18.26 5.39
N GLU A 36 -1.04 -17.44 6.39
CA GLU A 36 -1.77 -16.18 6.19
C GLU A 36 -0.83 -15.01 5.89
N TYR A 37 0.48 -15.25 5.93
CA TYR A 37 1.51 -14.23 5.80
C TYR A 37 2.79 -14.77 5.14
N TYR A 38 3.64 -13.84 4.71
CA TYR A 38 4.98 -14.06 4.22
C TYR A 38 5.97 -13.12 4.92
N ARG A 39 7.11 -13.64 5.36
CA ARG A 39 8.20 -12.84 5.96
C ARG A 39 9.42 -12.82 5.03
N LYS A 40 9.83 -11.62 4.58
CA LYS A 40 10.98 -11.49 3.68
C LYS A 40 12.30 -11.52 4.47
N MET A 41 13.17 -12.49 4.16
CA MET A 41 14.49 -12.65 4.79
C MET A 41 15.66 -12.00 4.01
N THR A 42 15.43 -11.57 2.77
CA THR A 42 16.48 -11.02 1.89
C THR A 42 16.42 -9.50 1.76
N SER A 43 17.58 -8.87 1.63
CA SER A 43 17.69 -7.45 1.28
C SER A 43 17.30 -7.24 -0.20
N GLY A 44 16.68 -6.09 -0.49
CA GLY A 44 16.30 -5.71 -1.84
C GLY A 44 15.41 -4.47 -1.83
N LYS A 45 15.35 -3.76 -2.96
CA LYS A 45 14.50 -2.58 -3.10
C LYS A 45 13.04 -2.96 -2.86
N LEU A 46 12.33 -2.12 -2.10
CA LEU A 46 10.91 -2.26 -1.78
C LEU A 46 10.25 -0.90 -1.95
N PRO A 47 8.94 -0.85 -2.27
CA PRO A 47 8.20 0.38 -2.50
C PRO A 47 7.81 1.05 -1.16
N ILE A 48 8.79 1.55 -0.40
CA ILE A 48 8.64 2.01 1.00
C ILE A 48 7.38 2.88 1.23
N ARG A 49 7.08 3.82 0.33
CA ARG A 49 5.97 4.78 0.47
C ARG A 49 4.56 4.17 0.34
N TRP A 50 4.46 2.92 -0.10
CA TRP A 50 3.20 2.15 -0.21
C TRP A 50 3.07 1.06 0.85
N MET A 51 4.10 0.84 1.66
CA MET A 51 4.15 -0.30 2.59
C MET A 51 3.44 0.00 3.89
N ALA A 52 2.76 -1.01 4.42
CA ALA A 52 2.17 -0.98 5.76
C ALA A 52 3.25 -0.95 6.87
N PRO A 53 2.94 -0.43 8.08
CA PRO A 53 3.88 -0.34 9.20
C PRO A 53 4.55 -1.69 9.55
N GLU A 54 3.79 -2.78 9.60
CA GLU A 54 4.29 -4.13 9.88
C GLU A 54 5.22 -4.67 8.77
N SER A 55 4.99 -4.25 7.52
CA SER A 55 5.87 -4.57 6.39
C SER A 55 7.16 -3.76 6.43
N LEU A 56 7.13 -2.52 6.94
CA LEU A 56 8.30 -1.67 7.13
C LEU A 56 9.17 -2.20 8.26
N GLU A 57 8.57 -2.48 9.42
CA GLU A 57 9.24 -2.87 10.67
C GLU A 57 9.74 -4.32 10.64
N GLU A 58 8.86 -5.27 10.34
CA GLU A 58 9.15 -6.70 10.53
C GLU A 58 9.35 -7.47 9.23
N ARG A 59 9.17 -6.80 8.08
CA ARG A 59 9.08 -7.42 6.76
C ARG A 59 7.96 -8.46 6.67
N PHE A 60 6.89 -8.22 7.42
CA PHE A 60 5.69 -9.03 7.45
C PHE A 60 4.72 -8.56 6.35
N PHE A 61 4.27 -9.49 5.50
CA PHE A 61 3.33 -9.22 4.43
C PHE A 61 2.15 -10.17 4.55
N ASN A 62 0.94 -9.65 4.52
CA ASN A 62 -0.31 -10.40 4.47
C ASN A 62 -1.28 -9.67 3.51
N THR A 63 -2.50 -10.18 3.35
CA THR A 63 -3.51 -9.49 2.53
C THR A 63 -3.86 -8.10 3.06
N LYS A 64 -3.75 -7.85 4.37
CA LYS A 64 -3.99 -6.55 5.01
C LYS A 64 -2.91 -5.52 4.68
N SER A 65 -1.66 -5.96 4.52
CA SER A 65 -0.59 -5.09 4.01
C SER A 65 -0.85 -4.62 2.57
N ASP A 66 -1.52 -5.44 1.74
CA ASP A 66 -1.99 -5.00 0.42
C ASP A 66 -3.20 -4.04 0.53
N VAL A 67 -4.05 -4.16 1.57
CA VAL A 67 -5.13 -3.19 1.84
C VAL A 67 -4.55 -1.82 2.17
N TRP A 68 -3.48 -1.75 2.97
CA TRP A 68 -2.76 -0.50 3.18
C TRP A 68 -2.26 0.12 1.87
N SER A 69 -1.59 -0.68 1.05
CA SER A 69 -1.12 -0.24 -0.27
C SER A 69 -2.27 0.20 -1.18
N PHE A 70 -3.45 -0.44 -1.07
CA PHE A 70 -4.66 -0.04 -1.78
C PHE A 70 -5.16 1.35 -1.35
N GLY A 71 -5.10 1.70 -0.06
CA GLY A 71 -5.39 3.05 0.39
C GLY A 71 -4.47 4.09 -0.26
N VAL A 72 -3.17 3.78 -0.36
CA VAL A 72 -2.20 4.66 -1.05
C VAL A 72 -2.52 4.76 -2.56
N LEU A 73 -2.90 3.65 -3.21
CA LEU A 73 -3.35 3.63 -4.60
C LEU A 73 -4.61 4.50 -4.81
N LEU A 74 -5.59 4.44 -3.92
CA LEU A 74 -6.76 5.32 -3.98
C LEU A 74 -6.34 6.80 -3.90
N TRP A 75 -5.41 7.12 -3.00
CA TRP A 75 -4.88 8.48 -2.90
C TRP A 75 -4.15 8.92 -4.19
N GLU A 76 -3.35 8.05 -4.81
CA GLU A 76 -2.74 8.32 -6.12
C GLU A 76 -3.82 8.62 -7.17
N ILE A 77 -4.90 7.84 -7.23
CA ILE A 77 -6.00 8.05 -8.18
C ILE A 77 -6.66 9.42 -7.94
N MET A 78 -7.02 9.72 -6.69
CA MET A 78 -7.74 10.96 -6.34
C MET A 78 -6.89 12.23 -6.48
N THR A 79 -5.57 12.08 -6.47
CA THR A 79 -4.62 13.18 -6.73
C THR A 79 -4.17 13.29 -8.18
N LEU A 80 -4.68 12.42 -9.07
CA LEU A 80 -4.29 12.34 -10.47
C LEU A 80 -2.80 11.97 -10.64
N GLY A 81 -2.32 11.04 -9.82
CA GLY A 81 -0.98 10.44 -9.93
C GLY A 81 0.12 11.22 -9.22
N ARG A 82 -0.18 11.97 -8.15
CA ARG A 82 0.88 12.58 -7.34
C ARG A 82 1.68 11.50 -6.62
N ASP A 83 2.96 11.74 -6.44
CA ASP A 83 3.80 10.91 -5.58
C ASP A 83 3.37 11.03 -4.11
N PRO A 84 3.03 9.92 -3.43
CA PRO A 84 2.73 9.93 -2.00
C PRO A 84 4.00 10.20 -1.20
N TYR A 85 3.85 10.82 -0.02
CA TYR A 85 4.92 11.00 0.98
C TYR A 85 6.29 11.44 0.41
N GLN A 86 6.33 12.48 -0.43
CA GLN A 86 7.56 12.90 -1.13
C GLN A 86 8.72 13.28 -0.21
N PHE A 87 8.44 13.61 1.05
CA PHE A 87 9.43 13.97 2.06
C PHE A 87 10.14 12.75 2.68
N VAL A 88 9.70 11.52 2.40
CA VAL A 88 10.28 10.30 2.98
C VAL A 88 11.65 10.02 2.38
N ALA A 89 12.68 10.09 3.22
CA ALA A 89 14.07 9.81 2.84
C ALA A 89 14.46 8.33 3.05
N ASP A 90 13.97 7.70 4.11
CA ASP A 90 14.29 6.32 4.48
C ASP A 90 13.11 5.64 5.19
N TRP A 91 13.18 4.31 5.33
CA TRP A 91 12.09 3.52 5.90
C TRP A 91 11.91 3.72 7.41
N HIS A 92 12.97 4.07 8.15
CA HIS A 92 12.91 4.20 9.60
C HIS A 92 12.23 5.51 9.98
N SER A 93 12.62 6.64 9.36
CA SER A 93 11.92 7.91 9.54
C SER A 93 10.45 7.83 9.11
N PHE A 94 10.14 7.08 8.05
CA PHE A 94 8.76 6.88 7.62
C PHE A 94 7.94 6.05 8.61
N LEU A 95 8.51 4.98 9.16
CA LEU A 95 7.82 4.17 10.17
C LEU A 95 7.47 5.00 11.41
N GLU A 96 8.41 5.80 11.91
CA GLU A 96 8.17 6.66 13.07
C GLU A 96 7.10 7.73 12.79
N TYR A 97 7.08 8.28 11.58
CA TYR A 97 6.03 9.18 11.13
C TYR A 97 4.65 8.50 11.16
N LEU A 98 4.54 7.28 10.65
CA LEU A 98 3.27 6.52 10.66
C LEU A 98 2.83 6.12 12.07
N LYS A 99 3.77 5.77 12.96
CA LYS A 99 3.53 5.43 14.38
C LYS A 99 2.97 6.62 15.18
N GLN A 100 3.27 7.85 14.77
CA GLN A 100 2.68 9.06 15.35
C GLN A 100 1.24 9.32 14.88
N GLY A 101 0.67 8.46 14.04
CA GLY A 101 -0.70 8.57 13.53
C GLY A 101 -0.82 9.41 12.26
N HIS A 102 0.27 9.91 11.70
CA HIS A 102 0.21 10.71 10.48
C HIS A 102 -0.21 9.87 9.26
N ARG A 103 -1.05 10.45 8.40
CA ARG A 103 -1.55 9.85 7.16
C ARG A 103 -1.48 10.86 6.02
N LEU A 104 -1.74 10.42 4.78
CA LEU A 104 -1.88 11.35 3.66
C LEU A 104 -3.14 12.19 3.86
N GLU A 105 -3.05 13.49 3.60
CA GLU A 105 -4.20 14.39 3.68
C GLU A 105 -5.23 14.08 2.59
N GLN A 106 -6.51 14.41 2.86
CA GLN A 106 -7.59 14.30 1.90
C GLN A 106 -7.29 15.11 0.62
N PRO A 107 -7.25 14.47 -0.55
CA PRO A 107 -7.11 15.18 -1.82
C PRO A 107 -8.27 16.16 -2.04
N THR A 108 -7.99 17.33 -2.62
CA THR A 108 -8.99 18.39 -2.85
C THR A 108 -10.24 17.92 -3.61
N ASN A 109 -10.08 16.94 -4.50
CA ASN A 109 -11.18 16.39 -5.32
C ASN A 109 -11.72 15.06 -4.78
N SER A 110 -11.34 14.66 -3.55
CA SER A 110 -11.80 13.41 -2.96
C SER A 110 -13.09 13.62 -2.18
N PRO A 111 -14.18 12.91 -2.54
CA PRO A 111 -15.34 12.77 -1.69
C PRO A 111 -14.97 12.22 -0.30
N ASP A 112 -15.75 12.60 0.72
CA ASP A 112 -15.49 12.23 2.12
C ASP A 112 -15.61 10.73 2.35
N ASP A 113 -16.54 10.06 1.69
CA ASP A 113 -16.72 8.60 1.78
C ASP A 113 -15.51 7.84 1.22
N ILE A 114 -14.94 8.33 0.12
CA ILE A 114 -13.71 7.78 -0.45
C ILE A 114 -12.53 8.03 0.49
N TYR A 115 -12.43 9.22 1.11
CA TYR A 115 -11.34 9.49 2.05
C TYR A 115 -11.46 8.67 3.34
N GLN A 116 -12.67 8.50 3.88
CA GLN A 116 -12.93 7.60 5.01
C GLN A 116 -12.53 6.16 4.69
N LEU A 117 -12.76 5.70 3.45
CA LEU A 117 -12.27 4.40 3.00
C LEU A 117 -10.73 4.35 2.95
N MET A 118 -10.05 5.41 2.52
CA MET A 118 -8.58 5.49 2.58
C MET A 118 -8.09 5.41 4.02
N GLU A 119 -8.70 6.16 4.94
CA GLU A 119 -8.36 6.13 6.37
C GLU A 119 -8.53 4.73 6.96
N ALA A 120 -9.65 4.07 6.68
CA ALA A 120 -9.89 2.69 7.11
C ALA A 120 -8.86 1.69 6.54
N CYS A 121 -8.31 1.94 5.35
CA CYS A 121 -7.21 1.13 4.81
C CYS A 121 -5.89 1.35 5.55
N TRP A 122 -5.71 2.50 6.20
CA TRP A 122 -4.48 2.90 6.89
C TRP A 122 -4.58 2.76 8.41
N GLU A 123 -5.46 1.90 8.89
CA GLU A 123 -5.55 1.57 10.29
C GLU A 123 -4.26 0.88 10.75
N PHE A 124 -3.69 1.32 11.87
CA PHE A 124 -2.39 0.81 12.31
C PHE A 124 -2.47 -0.66 12.73
N ASN A 125 -3.62 -1.08 13.27
CA ASN A 125 -3.91 -2.48 13.54
C ASN A 125 -4.65 -3.09 12.33
N PRO A 126 -4.05 -4.03 11.58
CA PRO A 126 -4.65 -4.60 10.37
C PRO A 126 -5.92 -5.45 10.62
N GLU A 127 -6.20 -5.78 11.89
CA GLU A 127 -7.36 -6.57 12.32
C GLU A 127 -8.58 -5.72 12.74
N ASN A 128 -8.44 -4.39 12.80
CA ASN A 128 -9.56 -3.47 13.02
C ASN A 128 -10.30 -3.18 11.72
#